data_AF-A0A8T0XWP4-F1
#
_entry.id   AF-A0A8T0XWP4-F1
#
_cell.length_a   1.000
_cell.length_b   1.000
_cell.length_c   1.000
_cell.angle_alpha   90.00
_cell.angle_beta   90.00
_cell.angle_gamma   90.00
#
_symmetry.space_group_name_H-M   'P 1'
#
loop_
_entity.id
_entity.type
_entity.pdbx_description
1 polymer ?
#
loop_
_entity_poly.entity_id
_entity_poly.type
_entity_poly.pdbx_seq_one_letter_code
_entity_poly.pdbx_strand_id
1 'polypeptide(L)'
;MMDDLHGPVPANLIEDNEKHLAAVPEFHLGFVESTKDVVQRQLKLLSRDTAFLTGRAVMVILMGLLYASTFYQFDETNSQLVMGIIFNAVMFVALGQQAQIPTFIAAREVFYKQRRSNFFRTASFVLSNSVSQIPVAAIESLVFGSIIYWMCGYVSTIKAYLVFELMLFVTNLAFTAWFFFLSCASPDLNVANPLSMVSVLLFVLFAGFTITKDQIPDYFIWLYWLNPMSWGVRALAVNQYSDSKFDVCVLDGVDYCASFNMTMGEYSLTTFEVPTEKFWLWYGIVFMVAAYVLFMFMSYIALEYHRFESPENVTLDSESKGSASDDYGLMRTPRGSPTDDETVVSVLPDSEKHFVPRS
;
A
#
# COMPACT_ATOMS: atom_id res chain seq x y z
N MET A 1 42.45 4.67 24.75
CA MET A 1 41.33 3.75 24.47
C MET A 1 40.40 4.29 23.39
N MET A 2 40.13 5.60 23.30
CA MET A 2 39.43 6.21 22.16
C MET A 2 40.31 6.40 20.91
N ASP A 3 41.63 6.61 21.08
CA ASP A 3 42.57 6.78 19.96
C ASP A 3 42.79 5.49 19.12
N ASP A 4 42.46 4.32 19.68
CA ASP A 4 42.59 3.03 19.00
C ASP A 4 41.46 2.75 18.00
N LEU A 5 40.32 3.47 18.08
CA LEU A 5 39.21 3.31 17.14
C LEU A 5 39.50 3.92 15.76
N HIS A 6 40.40 4.89 15.69
CA HIS A 6 40.74 5.62 14.46
C HIS A 6 42.15 5.28 13.92
N GLY A 7 42.86 4.36 14.56
CA GLY A 7 44.13 3.83 14.07
C GLY A 7 43.97 2.90 12.87
N PRO A 8 45.03 2.65 12.08
CA PRO A 8 45.00 1.65 11.01
C PRO A 8 44.68 0.27 11.59
N VAL A 9 43.72 -0.44 10.96
CA VAL A 9 43.27 -1.77 11.40
C VAL A 9 44.49 -2.69 11.53
N PRO A 10 44.72 -3.28 12.72
CA PRO A 10 45.92 -4.08 12.96
C PRO A 10 45.90 -5.34 12.09
N ALA A 11 47.07 -5.70 11.54
CA ALA A 11 47.21 -6.71 10.49
C ALA A 11 46.70 -8.11 10.90
N ASN A 12 46.73 -8.43 12.19
CA ASN A 12 46.17 -9.67 12.74
C ASN A 12 44.64 -9.76 12.57
N LEU A 13 43.90 -8.66 12.72
CA LEU A 13 42.44 -8.64 12.52
C LEU A 13 42.07 -8.79 11.05
N ILE A 14 42.91 -8.30 10.13
CA ILE A 14 42.72 -8.48 8.69
C ILE A 14 42.91 -9.96 8.33
N GLU A 15 43.97 -10.59 8.84
CA GLU A 15 44.24 -12.02 8.62
C GLU A 15 43.14 -12.92 9.22
N ASP A 16 42.63 -12.57 10.41
CA ASP A 16 41.53 -13.30 11.06
C ASP A 16 40.20 -13.12 10.31
N ASN A 17 39.93 -11.91 9.79
CA ASN A 17 38.77 -11.63 8.96
C ASN A 17 38.82 -12.44 7.65
N GLU A 18 39.95 -12.44 6.95
CA GLU A 18 40.14 -13.24 5.73
C GLU A 18 40.00 -14.76 5.99
N LYS A 19 40.52 -15.26 7.11
CA LYS A 19 40.47 -16.70 7.44
C LYS A 19 39.13 -17.18 7.98
N HIS A 20 38.43 -16.36 8.78
CA HIS A 20 37.27 -16.81 9.56
C HIS A 20 35.96 -16.14 9.19
N LEU A 21 35.97 -14.90 8.70
CA LEU A 21 34.75 -14.13 8.40
C LEU A 21 34.44 -14.09 6.91
N ALA A 22 35.44 -13.87 6.04
CA ALA A 22 35.26 -13.86 4.59
C ALA A 22 34.83 -15.22 4.01
N ALA A 23 35.13 -16.31 4.73
CA ALA A 23 34.70 -17.66 4.36
C ALA A 23 33.20 -17.91 4.63
N VAL A 24 32.56 -17.10 5.48
CA VAL A 24 31.13 -17.23 5.79
C VAL A 24 30.33 -16.40 4.79
N PRO A 25 29.44 -16.99 3.98
CA PRO A 25 28.65 -16.23 3.03
C PRO A 25 27.70 -15.27 3.77
N GLU A 26 27.54 -14.04 3.24
CA GLU A 26 26.63 -13.02 3.81
C GLU A 26 25.21 -13.58 4.00
N PHE A 27 24.74 -14.39 3.05
CA PHE A 27 23.48 -15.14 3.15
C PHE A 27 23.75 -16.64 3.02
N HIS A 28 23.23 -17.41 3.97
CA HIS A 28 23.40 -18.87 3.99
C HIS A 28 22.55 -19.60 2.93
N LEU A 29 21.45 -18.99 2.47
CA LEU A 29 20.54 -19.56 1.48
C LEU A 29 20.55 -18.79 0.14
N GLY A 30 20.30 -19.53 -0.94
CA GLY A 30 20.07 -18.94 -2.27
C GLY A 30 18.84 -18.05 -2.29
N PHE A 31 18.78 -17.10 -3.23
CA PHE A 31 17.69 -16.11 -3.30
C PHE A 31 16.30 -16.74 -3.44
N VAL A 32 16.17 -17.77 -4.28
CA VAL A 32 14.88 -18.43 -4.53
C VAL A 32 14.41 -19.20 -3.29
N GLU A 33 15.32 -19.92 -2.63
CA GLU A 33 15.03 -20.68 -1.41
C GLU A 33 14.61 -19.75 -0.28
N SER A 34 15.41 -18.70 -0.01
CA SER A 34 15.08 -17.71 1.02
C SER A 34 13.75 -17.01 0.72
N THR A 35 13.47 -16.68 -0.55
CA THR A 35 12.21 -16.03 -0.92
C THR A 35 11.02 -16.96 -0.73
N LYS A 36 11.15 -18.23 -1.12
CA LYS A 36 10.10 -19.24 -0.93
C LYS A 36 9.75 -19.42 0.55
N ASP A 37 10.74 -19.51 1.43
CA ASP A 37 10.52 -19.69 2.86
C ASP A 37 9.82 -18.47 3.48
N VAL A 38 10.24 -17.26 3.09
CA VAL A 38 9.62 -16.02 3.56
C VAL A 38 8.19 -15.89 3.04
N VAL A 39 7.91 -16.26 1.78
CA VAL A 39 6.54 -16.33 1.22
C VAL A 39 5.67 -17.30 2.01
N GLN A 40 6.14 -18.52 2.25
CA GLN A 40 5.38 -19.52 3.01
C GLN A 40 5.08 -19.04 4.43
N ARG A 41 6.05 -18.39 5.08
CA ARG A 41 5.87 -17.77 6.38
C ARG A 41 4.83 -16.65 6.32
N GLN A 42 4.92 -15.74 5.35
CA GLN A 42 4.01 -14.60 5.23
C GLN A 42 2.57 -15.06 4.97
N LEU A 43 2.37 -16.03 4.07
CA LEU A 43 1.07 -16.67 3.85
C LEU A 43 0.53 -17.33 5.12
N LYS A 44 1.37 -18.01 5.89
CA LYS A 44 0.98 -18.66 7.15
C LYS A 44 0.63 -17.64 8.24
N LEU A 45 1.33 -16.51 8.30
CA LEU A 45 1.00 -15.41 9.22
C LEU A 45 -0.35 -14.80 8.85
N LEU A 46 -0.55 -14.47 7.58
CA LEU A 46 -1.81 -13.92 7.07
C LEU A 46 -2.98 -14.87 7.30
N SER A 47 -2.83 -16.15 6.97
CA SER A 47 -3.87 -17.18 7.18
C SER A 47 -4.20 -17.42 8.65
N ARG A 48 -3.26 -17.17 9.57
CA ARG A 48 -3.47 -17.33 11.01
C ARG A 48 -4.06 -16.08 11.66
N ASP A 49 -3.94 -14.92 11.03
CA ASP A 49 -4.62 -13.71 11.45
C ASP A 49 -6.10 -13.75 11.04
N THR A 50 -6.82 -14.70 11.65
CA THR A 50 -8.23 -14.93 11.36
C THR A 50 -9.10 -13.75 11.80
N ALA A 51 -8.68 -12.99 12.81
CA ALA A 51 -9.39 -11.80 13.26
C ALA A 51 -9.37 -10.72 12.17
N PHE A 52 -8.19 -10.42 11.60
CA PHE A 52 -8.06 -9.48 10.49
C PHE A 52 -8.83 -9.95 9.25
N LEU A 53 -8.64 -11.20 8.82
CA LEU A 53 -9.31 -11.75 7.64
C LEU A 53 -10.84 -11.78 7.80
N THR A 54 -11.35 -12.18 8.98
CA THR A 54 -12.79 -12.19 9.26
C THR A 54 -13.34 -10.78 9.29
N GLY A 55 -12.65 -9.83 9.94
CA GLY A 55 -13.05 -8.43 9.97
C GLY A 55 -13.15 -7.82 8.58
N ARG A 56 -12.18 -8.10 7.70
CA ARG A 56 -12.19 -7.65 6.30
C ARG A 56 -13.29 -8.32 5.48
N ALA A 57 -13.48 -9.62 5.61
CA ALA A 57 -14.56 -10.34 4.91
C ALA A 57 -15.95 -9.79 5.29
N VAL A 58 -16.19 -9.57 6.59
CA VAL A 58 -17.45 -8.97 7.08
C VAL A 58 -17.61 -7.54 6.56
N MET A 59 -16.56 -6.71 6.63
CA MET A 59 -16.59 -5.34 6.11
C MET A 59 -16.93 -5.30 4.61
N VAL A 60 -16.28 -6.15 3.80
CA VAL A 60 -16.49 -6.24 2.36
C VAL A 60 -17.92 -6.66 2.02
N ILE A 61 -18.46 -7.68 2.69
CA ILE A 61 -19.83 -8.15 2.46
C ILE A 61 -20.85 -7.10 2.89
N LEU A 62 -20.70 -6.51 4.08
CA LEU A 62 -21.62 -5.51 4.59
C LEU A 62 -21.65 -4.26 3.71
N MET A 63 -20.47 -3.73 3.34
CA MET A 63 -20.38 -2.54 2.49
C MET A 63 -20.84 -2.83 1.06
N GLY A 64 -20.52 -4.01 0.53
CA GLY A 64 -21.02 -4.48 -0.76
C GLY A 64 -22.56 -4.51 -0.78
N LEU A 65 -23.19 -5.12 0.22
CA LEU A 65 -24.65 -5.18 0.33
C LEU A 65 -25.28 -3.80 0.55
N LEU A 66 -24.65 -2.94 1.36
CA LEU A 66 -25.14 -1.58 1.61
C LEU A 66 -25.15 -0.76 0.32
N TYR A 67 -24.03 -0.73 -0.41
CA TYR A 67 -23.97 0.00 -1.68
C TYR A 67 -24.90 -0.62 -2.72
N ALA A 68 -24.92 -1.95 -2.84
CA ALA A 68 -25.72 -2.60 -3.86
C ALA A 68 -27.23 -2.54 -3.60
N SER A 69 -27.66 -2.48 -2.33
CA SER A 69 -29.07 -2.24 -1.99
C SER A 69 -29.49 -0.80 -2.21
N THR A 70 -28.59 0.17 -1.96
CA THR A 70 -28.85 1.59 -2.23
C THR A 70 -29.03 1.87 -3.71
N PHE A 71 -28.23 1.18 -4.55
CA PHE A 71 -28.23 1.32 -6.00
C PHE A 71 -28.84 0.11 -6.72
N TYR A 72 -29.78 -0.57 -6.08
CA TYR A 72 -30.39 -1.79 -6.60
C TYR A 72 -31.11 -1.50 -7.93
N GLN A 73 -30.74 -2.24 -8.99
CA GLN A 73 -31.27 -2.05 -10.35
C GLN A 73 -31.33 -0.57 -10.74
N PHE A 74 -30.17 0.08 -10.77
CA PHE A 74 -30.09 1.51 -11.06
C PHE A 74 -30.67 1.83 -12.44
N ASP A 75 -31.17 3.06 -12.57
CA ASP A 75 -31.61 3.60 -13.86
C ASP A 75 -30.40 3.86 -14.76
N GLU A 76 -30.29 3.07 -15.83
CA GLU A 76 -29.17 3.12 -16.77
C GLU A 76 -29.18 4.38 -17.62
N THR A 77 -30.32 5.07 -17.75
CA THR A 77 -30.43 6.35 -18.48
C THR A 77 -29.71 7.48 -17.75
N ASN A 78 -29.56 7.38 -16.43
CA ASN A 78 -28.90 8.37 -15.61
C ASN A 78 -27.39 8.12 -15.58
N SER A 79 -26.67 8.71 -16.53
CA SER A 79 -25.21 8.53 -16.65
C SER A 79 -24.43 8.97 -15.40
N GLN A 80 -24.91 10.00 -14.71
CA GLN A 80 -24.33 10.46 -13.44
C GLN A 80 -24.41 9.40 -12.34
N LEU A 81 -25.54 8.70 -12.26
CA LEU A 81 -25.75 7.63 -11.28
C LEU A 81 -24.78 6.47 -11.54
N VAL A 82 -24.71 5.98 -12.78
CA VAL A 82 -23.81 4.87 -13.14
C VAL A 82 -22.35 5.21 -12.88
N MET A 83 -21.90 6.40 -13.30
CA MET A 83 -20.53 6.88 -13.06
C MET A 83 -20.24 7.01 -11.56
N GLY A 84 -21.22 7.44 -10.76
CA GLY A 84 -21.11 7.49 -9.31
C GLY A 84 -20.95 6.11 -8.66
N ILE A 85 -21.67 5.10 -9.14
CA ILE A 85 -21.53 3.72 -8.65
C ILE A 85 -20.15 3.15 -9.02
N ILE A 86 -19.68 3.40 -10.24
CA ILE A 86 -18.33 3.00 -10.70
C ILE A 86 -17.27 3.66 -9.83
N PHE A 87 -17.36 4.98 -9.63
CA PHE A 87 -16.45 5.72 -8.77
C PHE A 87 -16.44 5.17 -7.34
N ASN A 88 -17.61 4.92 -6.76
CA ASN A 88 -17.71 4.37 -5.41
C ASN A 88 -17.14 2.95 -5.30
N ALA A 89 -17.31 2.11 -6.32
CA ALA A 89 -16.74 0.76 -6.35
C ALA A 89 -15.20 0.80 -6.38
N VAL A 90 -14.61 1.63 -7.25
CA VAL A 90 -13.15 1.83 -7.32
C VAL A 90 -12.63 2.43 -6.01
N MET A 91 -13.32 3.45 -5.48
CA MET A 91 -12.96 4.11 -4.23
C MET A 91 -12.97 3.14 -3.05
N PHE A 92 -14.01 2.33 -2.90
CA PHE A 92 -14.10 1.37 -1.80
C PHE A 92 -12.94 0.37 -1.83
N VAL A 93 -12.68 -0.24 -2.97
CA VAL A 93 -11.61 -1.23 -3.13
C VAL A 93 -10.23 -0.61 -2.90
N ALA A 94 -10.03 0.62 -3.37
CA ALA A 94 -8.79 1.37 -3.17
C ALA A 94 -8.58 1.72 -1.68
N LEU A 95 -9.54 2.40 -1.06
CA LEU A 95 -9.41 2.93 0.30
C LEU A 95 -9.48 1.83 1.37
N GLY A 96 -10.15 0.71 1.09
CA GLY A 96 -10.15 -0.45 1.98
C GLY A 96 -8.74 -1.00 2.27
N GLN A 97 -7.76 -0.71 1.41
CA GLN A 97 -6.37 -1.14 1.61
C GLN A 97 -5.61 -0.28 2.64
N GLN A 98 -6.12 0.90 3.00
CA GLN A 98 -5.50 1.76 4.02
C GLN A 98 -5.45 1.07 5.39
N ALA A 99 -6.43 0.22 5.71
CA ALA A 99 -6.50 -0.52 6.97
C ALA A 99 -5.31 -1.49 7.19
N GLN A 100 -4.51 -1.76 6.15
CA GLN A 100 -3.33 -2.63 6.22
C GLN A 100 -2.07 -1.93 6.72
N ILE A 101 -2.06 -0.58 6.78
CA ILE A 101 -0.89 0.21 7.19
C ILE A 101 -0.28 -0.27 8.53
N PRO A 102 -1.07 -0.50 9.61
CA PRO A 102 -0.52 -1.00 10.87
C PRO A 102 0.14 -2.38 10.74
N THR A 103 -0.49 -3.29 10.01
CA THR A 103 0.03 -4.64 9.76
C THR A 103 1.35 -4.58 9.00
N PHE A 104 1.47 -3.69 8.00
CA PHE A 104 2.71 -3.50 7.25
C PHE A 104 3.84 -2.89 8.08
N ILE A 105 3.54 -1.91 8.94
CA ILE A 105 4.55 -1.32 9.84
C ILE A 105 5.05 -2.37 10.84
N ALA A 106 4.15 -3.17 11.44
CA ALA A 106 4.54 -4.24 12.35
C ALA A 106 5.40 -5.32 11.63
N ALA A 107 5.04 -5.69 10.40
CA ALA A 107 5.83 -6.63 9.60
C ALA A 107 7.22 -6.08 9.26
N ARG A 108 7.32 -4.76 9.02
CA ARG A 108 8.60 -4.07 8.75
C ARG A 108 9.54 -4.11 9.96
N GLU A 109 9.02 -3.95 11.18
CA GLU A 109 9.86 -4.03 12.39
C GLU A 109 10.50 -5.42 12.54
N VAL A 110 9.72 -6.48 12.28
CA VAL A 110 10.23 -7.86 12.26
C VAL A 110 11.26 -8.05 11.14
N PHE A 111 11.00 -7.48 9.97
CA PHE A 111 11.93 -7.47 8.85
C PHE A 111 13.27 -6.83 9.22
N TYR A 112 13.27 -5.65 9.86
CA TYR A 112 14.52 -4.99 10.26
C TYR A 112 15.34 -5.84 11.23
N LYS A 113 14.71 -6.54 12.18
CA LYS A 113 15.42 -7.47 13.07
C LYS A 113 16.06 -8.63 12.30
N GLN A 114 15.34 -9.19 11.33
CA GLN A 114 15.81 -10.34 10.55
C GLN A 114 16.87 -9.97 9.50
N ARG A 115 16.78 -8.76 8.95
CA ARG A 115 17.77 -8.23 8.01
C ARG A 115 19.11 -7.98 8.70
N ARG A 116 19.13 -7.53 9.96
CA ARG A 116 20.39 -7.40 10.76
C ARG A 116 21.13 -8.72 10.92
N SER A 117 20.39 -9.82 11.02
CA SER A 117 20.96 -11.17 11.13
C SER A 117 21.22 -11.81 9.76
N ASN A 118 21.09 -11.05 8.67
CA ASN A 118 21.26 -11.52 7.28
C ASN A 118 20.48 -12.81 6.94
N PHE A 119 19.26 -12.97 7.48
CA PHE A 119 18.45 -14.15 7.17
C PHE A 119 17.99 -14.19 5.71
N PHE A 120 17.66 -13.03 5.11
CA PHE A 120 17.21 -12.91 3.72
C PHE A 120 17.34 -11.46 3.23
N ARG A 121 17.26 -11.30 1.91
CA ARG A 121 17.41 -10.01 1.21
C ARG A 121 16.12 -9.19 1.26
N THR A 122 16.22 -7.86 1.17
CA THR A 122 15.06 -6.95 1.13
C THR A 122 14.08 -7.28 0.00
N ALA A 123 14.60 -7.65 -1.17
CA ALA A 123 13.79 -8.08 -2.31
C ALA A 123 12.93 -9.32 -1.97
N SER A 124 13.44 -10.27 -1.19
CA SER A 124 12.68 -11.45 -0.75
C SER A 124 11.49 -11.06 0.12
N PHE A 125 11.64 -10.03 0.97
CA PHE A 125 10.54 -9.51 1.79
C PHE A 125 9.45 -8.85 0.94
N VAL A 126 9.83 -7.93 0.06
CA VAL A 126 8.89 -7.19 -0.80
C VAL A 126 8.11 -8.15 -1.69
N LEU A 127 8.79 -9.14 -2.29
CA LEU A 127 8.13 -10.19 -3.08
C LEU A 127 7.23 -11.08 -2.21
N SER A 128 7.64 -11.41 -0.99
CA SER A 128 6.79 -12.21 -0.10
C SER A 128 5.50 -11.50 0.28
N ASN A 129 5.56 -10.18 0.48
CA ASN A 129 4.38 -9.36 0.74
C ASN A 129 3.48 -9.33 -0.51
N SER A 130 4.04 -8.99 -1.68
CA SER A 130 3.34 -9.03 -2.97
C SER A 130 2.55 -10.33 -3.18
N VAL A 131 3.22 -11.48 -3.09
CA VAL A 131 2.61 -12.79 -3.35
C VAL A 131 1.55 -13.14 -2.32
N SER A 132 1.75 -12.75 -1.06
CA SER A 132 0.79 -13.07 0.01
C SER A 132 -0.51 -12.28 -0.12
N GLN A 133 -0.47 -11.09 -0.71
CA GLN A 133 -1.64 -10.23 -0.88
C GLN A 133 -2.52 -10.64 -2.07
N ILE A 134 -1.96 -11.31 -3.09
CA ILE A 134 -2.69 -11.71 -4.30
C ILE A 134 -3.96 -12.54 -3.99
N PRO A 135 -3.91 -13.62 -3.19
CA PRO A 135 -5.09 -14.43 -2.90
C PRO A 135 -6.17 -13.65 -2.13
N VAL A 136 -5.76 -12.78 -1.20
CA VAL A 136 -6.70 -11.98 -0.40
C VAL A 136 -7.36 -10.92 -1.28
N ALA A 137 -6.59 -10.20 -2.09
CA ALA A 137 -7.11 -9.21 -3.02
C ALA A 137 -8.09 -9.84 -4.03
N ALA A 138 -7.80 -11.05 -4.52
CA ALA A 138 -8.67 -11.77 -5.45
C ALA A 138 -10.00 -12.18 -4.81
N ILE A 139 -9.98 -12.67 -3.56
CA ILE A 139 -11.22 -13.05 -2.85
C ILE A 139 -12.03 -11.79 -2.51
N GLU A 140 -11.37 -10.73 -2.03
CA GLU A 140 -12.03 -9.47 -1.68
C GLU A 140 -12.68 -8.81 -2.89
N SER A 141 -11.95 -8.69 -4.00
CA SER A 141 -12.51 -8.12 -5.23
C SER A 141 -13.67 -8.99 -5.71
N LEU A 142 -13.51 -10.33 -5.72
CA LEU A 142 -14.52 -11.23 -6.25
C LEU A 142 -15.83 -11.14 -5.46
N VAL A 143 -15.75 -11.12 -4.13
CA VAL A 143 -16.93 -11.03 -3.28
C VAL A 143 -17.59 -9.66 -3.44
N PHE A 144 -16.83 -8.58 -3.32
CA PHE A 144 -17.37 -7.22 -3.44
C PHE A 144 -17.95 -6.95 -4.84
N GLY A 145 -17.14 -7.24 -5.86
CA GLY A 145 -17.42 -7.03 -7.27
C GLY A 145 -18.63 -7.83 -7.73
N SER A 146 -18.74 -9.11 -7.32
CA SER A 146 -19.94 -9.92 -7.61
C SER A 146 -21.20 -9.30 -7.02
N ILE A 147 -21.17 -8.90 -5.75
CA ILE A 147 -22.33 -8.31 -5.07
C ILE A 147 -22.77 -7.04 -5.81
N ILE A 148 -21.84 -6.11 -6.02
CA ILE A 148 -22.13 -4.83 -6.68
C ILE A 148 -22.62 -5.06 -8.12
N TYR A 149 -21.92 -5.88 -8.91
CA TYR A 149 -22.20 -6.04 -10.32
C TYR A 149 -23.62 -6.57 -10.57
N TRP A 150 -23.98 -7.65 -9.88
CA TRP A 150 -25.25 -8.35 -10.13
C TRP A 150 -26.45 -7.69 -9.46
N MET A 151 -26.30 -7.12 -8.25
CA MET A 151 -27.41 -6.46 -7.57
C MET A 151 -27.69 -5.05 -8.11
N CYS A 152 -26.66 -4.29 -8.50
CA CYS A 152 -26.85 -2.98 -9.11
C CYS A 152 -27.46 -3.07 -10.52
N GLY A 153 -27.27 -4.20 -11.23
CA GLY A 153 -27.84 -4.41 -12.56
C GLY A 153 -26.93 -3.95 -13.70
N TYR A 154 -25.61 -4.12 -13.57
CA TYR A 154 -24.68 -3.90 -14.69
C TYR A 154 -24.99 -4.82 -15.88
N VAL A 155 -24.37 -4.54 -17.04
CA VAL A 155 -24.60 -5.32 -18.28
C VAL A 155 -24.40 -6.83 -18.03
N SER A 156 -25.35 -7.67 -18.43
CA SER A 156 -25.34 -9.11 -18.11
C SER A 156 -24.36 -9.96 -18.94
N THR A 157 -23.45 -9.35 -19.70
CA THR A 157 -22.45 -10.04 -20.52
C THR A 157 -21.30 -10.57 -19.65
N ILE A 158 -20.98 -11.87 -19.76
CA ILE A 158 -19.86 -12.52 -19.03
C ILE A 158 -18.53 -11.78 -19.25
N LYS A 159 -18.27 -11.32 -20.48
CA LYS A 159 -17.05 -10.57 -20.81
C LYS A 159 -16.96 -9.26 -20.03
N ALA A 160 -18.06 -8.51 -19.93
CA ALA A 160 -18.10 -7.24 -19.21
C ALA A 160 -17.89 -7.45 -17.71
N TYR A 161 -18.47 -8.52 -17.14
CA TYR A 161 -18.27 -8.93 -15.76
C TYR A 161 -16.80 -9.29 -15.48
N LEU A 162 -16.17 -10.13 -16.32
CA LEU A 162 -14.79 -10.54 -16.10
C LEU A 162 -13.80 -9.37 -16.20
N VAL A 163 -14.05 -8.42 -17.11
CA VAL A 163 -13.24 -7.20 -17.19
C VAL A 163 -13.45 -6.31 -15.97
N PHE A 164 -14.70 -6.14 -15.53
CA PHE A 164 -15.03 -5.37 -14.34
C PHE A 164 -14.31 -5.93 -13.12
N GLU A 165 -14.38 -7.24 -12.93
CA GLU A 165 -13.74 -7.96 -11.83
C GLU A 165 -12.22 -7.87 -11.91
N LEU A 166 -11.63 -8.07 -13.09
CA LEU A 166 -10.19 -7.92 -13.31
C LEU A 166 -9.72 -6.50 -12.97
N MET A 167 -10.49 -5.47 -13.38
CA MET A 167 -10.18 -4.08 -13.08
C MET A 167 -10.24 -3.77 -11.58
N LEU A 168 -11.25 -4.28 -10.86
CA LEU A 168 -11.31 -4.15 -9.41
C LEU A 168 -10.15 -4.87 -8.73
N PHE A 169 -9.79 -6.08 -9.19
CA PHE A 169 -8.66 -6.84 -8.67
C PHE A 169 -7.32 -6.10 -8.84
N VAL A 170 -7.01 -5.60 -10.04
CA VAL A 170 -5.74 -4.86 -10.25
C VAL A 170 -5.73 -3.52 -9.52
N THR A 171 -6.89 -2.87 -9.36
CA THR A 171 -7.03 -1.67 -8.52
C THR A 171 -6.71 -1.99 -7.06
N ASN A 172 -7.26 -3.09 -6.52
CA ASN A 172 -6.98 -3.56 -5.17
C ASN A 172 -5.48 -3.77 -4.95
N LEU A 173 -4.82 -4.46 -5.89
CA LEU A 173 -3.37 -4.69 -5.82
C LEU A 173 -2.56 -3.39 -5.89
N ALA A 174 -2.89 -2.48 -6.80
CA ALA A 174 -2.18 -1.21 -6.95
C ALA A 174 -2.26 -0.37 -5.67
N PHE A 175 -3.44 -0.26 -5.06
CA PHE A 175 -3.61 0.48 -3.81
C PHE A 175 -3.01 -0.24 -2.60
N THR A 176 -3.05 -1.58 -2.57
CA THR A 176 -2.29 -2.36 -1.56
C THR A 176 -0.80 -2.05 -1.63
N ALA A 177 -0.22 -2.00 -2.84
CA ALA A 177 1.18 -1.64 -3.04
C ALA A 177 1.47 -0.17 -2.68
N TRP A 178 0.55 0.75 -2.95
CA TRP A 178 0.67 2.15 -2.52
C TRP A 178 0.74 2.29 -1.00
N PHE A 179 -0.19 1.65 -0.26
CA PHE A 179 -0.16 1.73 1.20
C PHE A 179 1.01 0.96 1.80
N PHE A 180 1.45 -0.14 1.17
CA PHE A 180 2.69 -0.81 1.56
C PHE A 180 3.91 0.10 1.39
N PHE A 181 4.00 0.82 0.27
CA PHE A 181 5.05 1.83 0.07
C PHE A 181 5.01 2.92 1.14
N LEU A 182 3.83 3.48 1.42
CA LEU A 182 3.68 4.49 2.47
C LEU A 182 4.15 3.96 3.83
N SER A 183 3.73 2.76 4.21
CA SER A 183 4.20 2.09 5.44
C SER A 183 5.71 1.89 5.47
N CYS A 184 6.35 1.62 4.33
CA CYS A 184 7.80 1.50 4.25
C CYS A 184 8.51 2.86 4.38
N ALA A 185 7.94 3.90 3.77
CA ALA A 185 8.51 5.25 3.73
C ALA A 185 8.26 6.10 4.99
N SER A 186 7.27 5.75 5.81
CA SER A 186 6.91 6.49 7.03
C SER A 186 7.60 5.95 8.29
N PRO A 187 8.08 6.77 9.23
CA PRO A 187 8.70 6.28 10.47
C PRO A 187 7.74 5.46 11.35
N ASP A 188 6.54 5.97 11.59
CA ASP A 188 5.55 5.38 12.50
C ASP A 188 4.12 5.70 12.05
N LEU A 189 3.14 5.16 12.77
CA LEU A 189 1.71 5.31 12.45
C LEU A 189 1.21 6.75 12.51
N ASN A 190 1.78 7.61 13.35
CA ASN A 190 1.36 9.00 13.48
C ASN A 190 1.77 9.83 12.25
N VAL A 191 2.77 9.37 11.49
CA VAL A 191 3.16 9.97 10.20
C VAL A 191 2.45 9.27 9.04
N ALA A 192 2.38 7.94 9.08
CA ALA A 192 1.77 7.14 8.02
C ALA A 192 0.29 7.48 7.80
N ASN A 193 -0.48 7.62 8.88
CA ASN A 193 -1.92 7.86 8.80
C ASN A 193 -2.26 9.21 8.14
N PRO A 194 -1.74 10.37 8.59
CA PRO A 194 -1.99 11.64 7.92
C PRO A 194 -1.52 11.66 6.46
N LEU A 195 -0.34 11.09 6.17
CA LEU A 195 0.18 11.01 4.81
C LEU A 195 -0.74 10.18 3.91
N SER A 196 -1.25 9.06 4.43
CA SER A 196 -2.24 8.23 3.73
C SER A 196 -3.51 9.02 3.43
N MET A 197 -4.05 9.78 4.39
CA MET A 197 -5.26 10.58 4.18
C MET A 197 -5.08 11.69 3.14
N VAL A 198 -3.93 12.38 3.15
CA VAL A 198 -3.61 13.39 2.12
C VAL A 198 -3.49 12.73 0.75
N SER A 199 -2.83 11.57 0.64
CA SER A 199 -2.73 10.85 -0.63
C SER A 199 -4.10 10.42 -1.16
N VAL A 200 -4.98 9.92 -0.28
CA VAL A 200 -6.35 9.53 -0.59
C VAL A 200 -7.16 10.72 -1.09
N LEU A 201 -7.06 11.88 -0.43
CA LEU A 201 -7.72 13.10 -0.85
C LEU A 201 -7.32 13.49 -2.28
N LEU A 202 -6.02 13.45 -2.59
CA LEU A 202 -5.52 13.74 -3.94
C LEU A 202 -6.06 12.75 -4.98
N PHE A 203 -6.03 11.45 -4.67
CA PHE A 203 -6.57 10.44 -5.59
C PHE A 203 -8.07 10.59 -5.82
N VAL A 204 -8.85 10.95 -4.80
CA VAL A 204 -10.30 11.17 -4.93
C VAL A 204 -10.63 12.45 -5.70
N LEU A 205 -9.90 13.54 -5.43
CA LEU A 205 -10.14 14.84 -6.06
C LEU A 205 -9.86 14.78 -7.56
N PHE A 206 -8.73 14.17 -7.95
CA PHE A 206 -8.28 14.06 -9.33
C PHE A 206 -8.71 12.75 -10.00
N ALA A 207 -9.76 12.07 -9.51
CA ALA A 207 -10.24 10.81 -10.09
C ALA A 207 -10.99 10.99 -11.42
N GLY A 208 -11.46 12.20 -11.75
CA GLY A 208 -12.27 12.45 -12.95
C GLY A 208 -13.78 12.31 -12.75
N PHE A 209 -14.23 12.02 -11.52
CA PHE A 209 -15.65 12.02 -11.16
C PHE A 209 -16.02 13.23 -10.28
N THR A 210 -15.27 13.47 -9.19
CA THR A 210 -15.48 14.62 -8.30
C THR A 210 -15.25 15.95 -9.02
N ILE A 211 -14.21 16.01 -9.84
CA ILE A 211 -13.88 17.11 -10.74
C ILE A 211 -13.64 16.47 -12.09
N THR A 212 -14.36 16.90 -13.13
CA THR A 212 -14.14 16.41 -14.50
C THR A 212 -12.82 16.93 -15.02
N LYS A 213 -12.24 16.25 -16.01
CA LYS A 213 -10.89 16.51 -16.50
C LYS A 213 -10.71 17.95 -17.01
N ASP A 214 -11.69 18.54 -17.68
CA ASP A 214 -11.65 19.89 -18.25
C ASP A 214 -11.84 20.98 -17.19
N GLN A 215 -12.36 20.63 -16.01
CA GLN A 215 -12.42 21.52 -14.85
C GLN A 215 -11.09 21.55 -14.07
N ILE A 216 -10.19 20.60 -14.33
CA ILE A 216 -8.87 20.58 -13.71
C ILE A 216 -7.98 21.62 -14.41
N PRO A 217 -7.41 22.59 -13.69
CA PRO A 217 -6.51 23.55 -14.31
C PRO A 217 -5.32 22.88 -15.00
N ASP A 218 -4.88 23.40 -16.16
CA ASP A 218 -3.83 22.79 -17.01
C ASP A 218 -2.54 22.45 -16.24
N TYR A 219 -2.18 23.24 -15.23
CA TYR A 219 -0.98 23.01 -14.43
C TYR A 219 -1.09 21.82 -13.46
N PHE A 220 -2.30 21.32 -13.17
CA PHE A 220 -2.56 20.15 -12.34
C PHE A 220 -3.03 18.92 -13.12
N ILE A 221 -3.20 19.00 -14.45
CA ILE A 221 -3.71 17.90 -15.27
C ILE A 221 -2.85 16.63 -15.17
N TRP A 222 -1.55 16.76 -14.90
CA TRP A 222 -0.64 15.62 -14.72
C TRP A 222 -1.03 14.74 -13.52
N LEU A 223 -1.64 15.30 -12.47
CA LEU A 223 -2.13 14.52 -11.33
C LEU A 223 -3.24 13.57 -11.75
N TYR A 224 -4.13 14.00 -12.65
CA TYR A 224 -5.17 13.14 -13.22
C TYR A 224 -4.58 11.96 -14.00
N TRP A 225 -3.53 12.19 -14.79
CA TRP A 225 -2.89 11.13 -15.57
C TRP A 225 -2.01 10.17 -14.76
N LEU A 226 -1.43 10.61 -13.64
CA LEU A 226 -0.69 9.74 -12.72
C LEU A 226 -1.58 8.98 -11.74
N ASN A 227 -2.84 9.39 -11.58
CA ASN A 227 -3.74 8.86 -10.57
C ASN A 227 -4.32 7.47 -10.96
N PRO A 228 -3.97 6.38 -10.26
CA PRO A 228 -4.53 5.06 -10.54
C PRO A 228 -6.06 5.02 -10.45
N MET A 229 -6.66 5.76 -9.50
CA MET A 229 -8.12 5.80 -9.35
C MET A 229 -8.80 6.32 -10.62
N SER A 230 -8.21 7.33 -11.29
CA SER A 230 -8.74 7.86 -12.55
C SER A 230 -8.76 6.82 -13.65
N TRP A 231 -7.69 6.04 -13.80
CA TRP A 231 -7.63 4.95 -14.76
C TRP A 231 -8.62 3.83 -14.46
N GLY A 232 -8.86 3.53 -13.18
CA GLY A 232 -9.85 2.56 -12.75
C GLY A 232 -11.26 2.98 -13.14
N VAL A 233 -11.65 4.21 -12.80
CA VAL A 233 -12.96 4.78 -13.15
C VAL A 233 -13.15 4.81 -14.66
N ARG A 234 -12.15 5.32 -15.39
CA ARG A 234 -12.18 5.41 -16.85
C ARG A 234 -12.37 4.05 -17.51
N ALA A 235 -11.59 3.04 -17.11
CA ALA A 235 -11.65 1.72 -17.72
C ALA A 235 -12.99 1.02 -17.44
N LEU A 236 -13.54 1.16 -16.24
CA LEU A 236 -14.85 0.60 -15.89
C LEU A 236 -15.99 1.32 -16.61
N ALA A 237 -15.92 2.65 -16.76
CA ALA A 237 -16.88 3.43 -17.54
C ALA A 237 -16.90 2.97 -19.00
N VAL A 238 -15.73 2.85 -19.63
CA VAL A 238 -15.59 2.33 -21.00
C VAL A 238 -16.13 0.90 -21.08
N ASN A 239 -15.83 0.03 -20.11
CA ASN A 239 -16.32 -1.34 -20.10
C ASN A 239 -17.87 -1.42 -20.05
N GLN A 240 -18.52 -0.54 -19.28
CA GLN A 240 -19.97 -0.49 -19.19
C GLN A 240 -20.61 0.09 -20.46
N TYR A 241 -20.20 1.29 -20.87
CA TYR A 241 -20.87 2.04 -21.94
C TYR A 241 -20.49 1.64 -23.36
N SER A 242 -19.43 0.85 -23.54
CA SER A 242 -19.05 0.34 -24.86
C SER A 242 -19.72 -0.99 -25.24
N ASP A 243 -20.63 -1.49 -24.39
CA ASP A 243 -21.43 -2.68 -24.71
C ASP A 243 -22.53 -2.35 -25.73
N SER A 244 -22.90 -3.35 -26.53
CA SER A 244 -23.99 -3.29 -27.51
C SER A 244 -25.33 -2.80 -26.94
N LYS A 245 -25.57 -2.97 -25.63
CA LYS A 245 -26.78 -2.45 -24.97
C LYS A 245 -26.91 -0.93 -25.07
N PHE A 246 -25.79 -0.21 -25.06
CA PHE A 246 -25.75 1.27 -25.09
C PHE A 246 -25.40 1.83 -26.46
N ASP A 247 -25.15 0.96 -27.44
CA ASP A 247 -24.93 1.32 -28.86
C ASP A 247 -26.27 1.49 -29.59
N VAL A 248 -27.14 2.33 -29.01
CA VAL A 248 -28.49 2.61 -29.51
C VAL A 248 -28.77 4.10 -29.54
N CYS A 249 -29.59 4.52 -30.52
CA CYS A 249 -30.04 5.90 -30.64
C CYS A 249 -31.17 6.26 -29.67
N VAL A 250 -32.04 5.31 -29.35
CA VAL A 250 -33.21 5.54 -28.49
C VAL A 250 -33.16 4.59 -27.31
N LEU A 251 -33.17 5.15 -26.10
CA LEU A 251 -33.26 4.40 -24.83
C LEU A 251 -34.32 5.08 -23.95
N ASP A 252 -35.29 4.30 -23.45
CA ASP A 252 -36.40 4.76 -22.61
C ASP A 252 -37.12 6.04 -23.09
N GLY A 253 -37.27 6.17 -24.42
CA GLY A 253 -38.01 7.26 -25.06
C GLY A 253 -37.21 8.53 -25.34
N VAL A 254 -35.90 8.56 -25.05
CA VAL A 254 -35.00 9.65 -25.41
C VAL A 254 -34.20 9.30 -26.66
N ASP A 255 -34.24 10.16 -27.68
CA ASP A 255 -33.45 10.02 -28.92
C ASP A 255 -32.14 10.82 -28.85
N TYR A 256 -31.05 10.11 -28.55
CA TYR A 256 -29.70 10.64 -28.43
C TYR A 256 -29.09 10.99 -29.79
N CYS A 257 -29.41 10.24 -30.84
CA CYS A 257 -28.89 10.50 -32.17
C CYS A 257 -29.50 11.79 -32.76
N ALA A 258 -30.80 12.01 -32.55
CA ALA A 258 -31.46 13.25 -32.99
C ALA A 258 -31.00 14.47 -32.18
N SER A 259 -30.76 14.31 -30.88
CA SER A 259 -30.46 15.43 -29.97
C SER A 259 -28.98 15.79 -29.91
N PHE A 260 -28.10 14.79 -29.95
CA PHE A 260 -26.66 14.94 -29.70
C PHE A 260 -25.78 14.36 -30.84
N ASN A 261 -26.38 13.77 -31.88
CA ASN A 261 -25.66 13.15 -33.01
C ASN A 261 -24.65 12.07 -32.58
N MET A 262 -24.96 11.35 -31.51
CA MET A 262 -24.14 10.27 -30.93
C MET A 262 -25.03 9.22 -30.25
N THR A 263 -24.51 8.03 -30.00
CA THR A 263 -25.25 6.97 -29.29
C THR A 263 -25.29 7.24 -27.79
N MET A 264 -26.18 6.56 -27.06
CA MET A 264 -26.31 6.74 -25.60
C MET A 264 -25.00 6.46 -24.84
N GLY A 265 -24.27 5.41 -25.23
CA GLY A 265 -22.98 5.07 -24.62
C GLY A 265 -21.92 6.14 -24.86
N GLU A 266 -21.81 6.65 -26.09
CA GLU A 266 -20.88 7.72 -26.44
C GLU A 266 -21.23 9.04 -25.72
N TYR A 267 -22.52 9.38 -25.65
CA TYR A 267 -23.00 10.54 -24.90
C TYR A 267 -22.64 10.44 -23.41
N SER A 268 -22.85 9.28 -22.80
CA SER A 268 -22.56 9.06 -21.39
C SER A 268 -21.06 9.18 -21.07
N LEU A 269 -20.20 8.66 -21.94
CA LEU A 269 -18.74 8.75 -21.78
C LEU A 269 -18.23 10.18 -22.02
N THR A 270 -18.70 10.84 -23.09
CA THR A 270 -18.27 12.21 -23.43
C THR A 270 -18.73 13.24 -22.40
N THR A 271 -19.88 13.04 -21.76
CA THR A 271 -20.36 13.89 -20.66
C THR A 271 -19.37 13.93 -19.48
N PHE A 272 -18.67 12.82 -19.23
CA PHE A 272 -17.63 12.71 -18.20
C PHE A 272 -16.22 12.82 -18.76
N GLU A 273 -16.09 13.25 -20.02
CA GLU A 273 -14.82 13.43 -20.74
C GLU A 273 -13.96 12.14 -20.74
N VAL A 274 -14.64 10.99 -20.68
CA VAL A 274 -14.05 9.68 -20.80
C VAL A 274 -13.92 9.34 -22.29
N PRO A 275 -12.74 8.95 -22.76
CA PRO A 275 -12.57 8.52 -24.15
C PRO A 275 -13.46 7.31 -24.49
N THR A 276 -14.05 7.31 -25.68
CA THR A 276 -15.03 6.28 -26.09
C THR A 276 -14.38 4.99 -26.61
N GLU A 277 -13.08 5.00 -26.91
CA GLU A 277 -12.46 3.89 -27.59
C GLU A 277 -12.13 2.71 -26.64
N LYS A 278 -12.50 1.49 -27.08
CA LYS A 278 -12.30 0.25 -26.30
C LYS A 278 -10.84 -0.05 -25.93
N PHE A 279 -9.85 0.52 -26.62
CA PHE A 279 -8.44 0.30 -26.28
C PHE A 279 -8.05 0.93 -24.93
N TRP A 280 -8.77 1.94 -24.45
CA TRP A 280 -8.52 2.58 -23.16
C TRP A 280 -8.68 1.63 -21.97
N LEU A 281 -9.52 0.60 -22.12
CA LEU A 281 -9.66 -0.49 -21.16
C LEU A 281 -8.33 -1.23 -20.98
N TRP A 282 -7.65 -1.58 -22.08
CA TRP A 282 -6.35 -2.25 -22.02
C TRP A 282 -5.26 -1.33 -21.47
N TYR A 283 -5.26 -0.05 -21.85
CA TYR A 283 -4.33 0.92 -21.25
C TYR A 283 -4.57 1.09 -19.74
N GLY A 284 -5.81 1.06 -19.28
CA GLY A 284 -6.14 1.07 -17.85
C GLY A 284 -5.55 -0.13 -17.10
N ILE A 285 -5.69 -1.34 -17.64
CA ILE A 285 -5.09 -2.56 -17.05
C ILE A 285 -3.57 -2.45 -17.01
N VAL A 286 -2.94 -2.09 -18.14
CA VAL A 286 -1.47 -1.98 -18.24
C VAL A 286 -0.95 -0.90 -17.29
N PHE A 287 -1.63 0.25 -17.20
CA PHE A 287 -1.28 1.31 -16.28
C PHE A 287 -1.37 0.83 -14.82
N MET A 288 -2.45 0.14 -14.44
CA MET A 288 -2.60 -0.38 -13.07
C MET A 288 -1.51 -1.38 -12.70
N VAL A 289 -1.17 -2.29 -13.61
CA VAL A 289 -0.08 -3.25 -13.40
C VAL A 289 1.27 -2.53 -13.31
N ALA A 290 1.51 -1.52 -14.16
CA ALA A 290 2.73 -0.72 -14.09
C ALA A 290 2.82 0.07 -12.78
N ALA A 291 1.72 0.69 -12.33
CA ALA A 291 1.64 1.40 -11.06
C ALA A 291 1.91 0.45 -9.87
N TYR A 292 1.33 -0.75 -9.90
CA TYR A 292 1.61 -1.80 -8.92
C TYR A 292 3.10 -2.14 -8.83
N VAL A 293 3.75 -2.45 -9.97
CA VAL A 293 5.18 -2.77 -10.01
C VAL A 293 6.02 -1.58 -9.54
N LEU A 294 5.67 -0.36 -9.95
CA LEU A 294 6.35 0.87 -9.55
C LEU A 294 6.27 1.10 -8.04
N PHE A 295 5.09 0.95 -7.42
CA PHE A 295 4.95 1.10 -5.96
C PHE A 295 5.68 -0.01 -5.19
N MET A 296 5.69 -1.25 -5.69
CA MET A 296 6.49 -2.32 -5.09
C MET A 296 8.00 -2.02 -5.19
N PHE A 297 8.45 -1.48 -6.32
CA PHE A 297 9.84 -1.08 -6.50
C PHE A 297 10.22 0.11 -5.60
N MET A 298 9.35 1.11 -5.47
CA MET A 298 9.54 2.20 -4.51
C MET A 298 9.57 1.70 -3.07
N SER A 299 8.78 0.68 -2.73
CA SER A 299 8.81 0.02 -1.41
C SER A 299 10.16 -0.67 -1.16
N TYR A 300 10.71 -1.34 -2.18
CA TYR A 300 12.05 -1.93 -2.11
C TYR A 300 13.13 -0.86 -1.86
N ILE A 301 13.12 0.24 -2.62
CA ILE A 301 14.05 1.35 -2.42
C ILE A 301 13.89 1.94 -1.01
N ALA A 302 12.65 2.19 -0.57
CA ALA A 302 12.39 2.73 0.76
C ALA A 302 12.97 1.83 1.86
N LEU A 303 12.81 0.51 1.76
CA LEU A 303 13.36 -0.42 2.75
C LEU A 303 14.89 -0.59 2.68
N GLU A 304 15.49 -0.44 1.50
CA GLU A 304 16.94 -0.59 1.32
C GLU A 304 17.71 0.66 1.78
N TYR A 305 17.17 1.86 1.50
CA TYR A 305 17.86 3.13 1.79
C TYR A 305 17.36 3.84 3.05
N HIS A 306 16.10 3.63 3.46
CA HIS A 306 15.55 4.24 4.67
C HIS A 306 15.28 3.20 5.75
N ARG A 307 16.01 3.34 6.85
CA ARG A 307 15.86 2.48 8.02
C ARG A 307 15.35 3.28 9.21
N PHE A 308 14.11 3.01 9.58
CA PHE A 308 13.49 3.58 10.78
C PHE A 308 13.66 2.58 11.92
N GLU A 309 14.79 2.62 12.62
CA GLU A 309 14.94 1.93 13.90
C GLU A 309 14.39 2.83 15.01
N SER A 310 13.33 2.40 15.71
CA SER A 310 13.07 2.94 17.04
C SER A 310 14.17 2.44 17.97
N PRO A 311 14.86 3.33 18.72
CA PRO A 311 15.85 2.88 19.69
C PRO A 311 15.19 1.95 20.70
N GLU A 312 15.77 0.77 20.87
CA GLU A 312 15.31 -0.23 21.83
C GLU A 312 15.61 0.30 23.24
N ASN A 313 14.54 0.64 23.97
CA ASN A 313 14.50 0.99 25.40
C ASN A 313 15.13 2.33 25.82
N VAL A 314 14.28 3.36 25.91
CA VAL A 314 14.34 4.30 27.04
C VAL A 314 12.91 4.53 27.52
N THR A 315 12.41 3.62 28.36
CA THR A 315 11.26 3.92 29.21
C THR A 315 11.73 4.89 30.29
N LEU A 316 11.62 6.20 30.01
CA LEU A 316 11.48 7.15 31.11
C LEU A 316 10.00 7.20 31.42
N ASP A 317 9.57 6.41 32.40
CA ASP A 317 8.27 6.58 33.03
C ASP A 317 8.26 7.95 33.73
N SER A 318 7.91 9.00 33.00
CA SER A 318 7.69 10.32 33.56
C SER A 318 6.22 10.54 33.82
N GLU A 319 5.62 9.71 34.69
CA GLU A 319 4.39 10.09 35.40
C GLU A 319 4.49 9.72 36.88
N SER A 320 5.12 10.61 37.65
CA SER A 320 4.63 10.98 38.98
C SER A 320 5.17 12.36 39.38
N LYS A 321 4.36 13.40 39.17
CA LYS A 321 4.54 14.66 39.91
C LYS A 321 3.88 14.47 41.28
N GLY A 322 4.69 14.42 42.33
CA GLY A 322 4.20 14.42 43.71
C GLY A 322 5.31 14.42 44.76
N SER A 323 5.82 15.62 45.08
CA SER A 323 6.55 16.03 46.30
C SER A 323 7.83 15.26 46.72
N ALA A 324 8.95 15.98 46.61
CA ALA A 324 10.11 16.03 47.50
C ALA A 324 10.18 15.05 48.69
N SER A 325 11.21 14.20 48.68
CA SER A 325 12.24 14.14 49.73
C SER A 325 13.42 13.33 49.22
N ASP A 326 14.62 13.89 49.32
CA ASP A 326 15.89 13.27 48.95
C ASP A 326 16.21 12.13 49.92
N ASP A 327 15.92 10.88 49.55
CA ASP A 327 16.61 9.71 50.09
C ASP A 327 16.47 8.52 49.13
N TYR A 328 17.33 8.45 48.12
CA TYR A 328 17.49 7.23 47.33
C TYR A 328 18.55 6.36 48.01
N GLY A 329 18.07 5.39 48.78
CA GLY A 329 18.90 4.34 49.38
C GLY A 329 19.68 3.57 48.32
N LEU A 330 20.98 3.86 48.24
CA LEU A 330 21.97 3.09 47.49
C LEU A 330 21.91 1.62 47.92
N MET A 331 21.49 0.74 47.01
CA MET A 331 21.71 -0.70 47.19
C MET A 331 23.21 -0.97 46.98
N ARG A 332 23.98 -0.87 48.07
CA ARG A 332 25.41 -1.20 48.10
C ARG A 332 25.57 -2.72 48.05
N THR A 333 26.33 -3.22 47.07
CA THR A 333 26.98 -4.53 47.17
C THR A 333 28.17 -4.40 48.14
N PRO A 334 28.37 -5.36 49.06
CA PRO A 334 29.40 -5.21 50.08
C PRO A 334 30.75 -5.65 49.53
N ARG A 335 31.62 -4.69 49.17
CA ARG A 335 33.09 -4.76 49.29
C ARG A 335 33.74 -3.44 48.84
N GLY A 336 34.50 -2.80 49.74
CA GLY A 336 35.54 -1.82 49.41
C GLY A 336 35.20 -0.34 49.68
N SER A 337 36.12 0.36 50.35
CA SER A 337 36.08 1.76 50.80
C SER A 337 36.22 2.80 49.67
N PRO A 338 35.87 4.09 49.89
CA PRO A 338 35.84 5.11 48.85
C PRO A 338 37.18 5.83 48.69
N THR A 339 37.53 6.17 47.45
CA THR A 339 38.46 7.26 47.11
C THR A 339 37.87 8.06 45.95
N ASP A 340 38.00 9.38 46.10
CA ASP A 340 37.48 10.46 45.26
C ASP A 340 37.91 10.43 43.79
N ASP A 341 37.19 11.26 43.04
CA ASP A 341 37.37 11.71 41.66
C ASP A 341 37.05 10.69 40.56
N GLU A 342 35.95 10.92 39.83
CA GLU A 342 36.01 11.03 38.37
C GLU A 342 34.74 11.65 37.76
N THR A 343 35.00 12.52 36.79
CA THR A 343 34.10 13.41 36.05
C THR A 343 33.18 12.69 35.06
N VAL A 344 31.96 13.18 34.91
CA VAL A 344 30.94 12.69 33.96
C VAL A 344 31.36 13.00 32.51
N VAL A 345 31.45 11.97 31.66
CA VAL A 345 31.50 12.11 30.19
C VAL A 345 30.10 11.93 29.63
N SER A 346 29.57 12.97 28.99
CA SER A 346 28.36 12.90 28.18
C SER A 346 28.67 12.28 26.82
N VAL A 347 28.12 11.09 26.55
CA VAL A 347 28.09 10.53 25.18
C VAL A 347 26.71 10.84 24.58
N LEU A 348 26.66 11.85 23.73
CA LEU A 348 25.61 11.96 22.70
C LEU A 348 25.86 10.83 21.68
N PRO A 349 24.89 9.98 21.34
CA PRO A 349 25.07 9.10 20.21
C PRO A 349 24.96 9.90 18.91
N ASP A 350 26.02 9.87 18.13
CA ASP A 350 26.05 10.38 16.76
C ASP A 350 25.08 9.55 15.90
N SER A 351 24.33 10.25 15.05
CA SER A 351 23.50 9.62 14.02
C SER A 351 24.43 9.08 12.93
N GLU A 352 24.91 7.84 13.07
CA GLU A 352 25.64 7.17 12.00
C GLU A 352 24.67 6.82 10.85
N LYS A 353 24.60 7.72 9.87
CA LYS A 353 23.84 7.52 8.62
C LYS A 353 24.54 6.64 7.59
N HIS A 354 25.71 6.08 7.88
CA HIS A 354 26.47 5.33 6.88
C HIS A 354 27.21 4.13 7.48
N PHE A 355 26.47 3.06 7.82
CA PHE A 355 27.07 1.73 7.86
C PHE A 355 26.51 0.89 6.70
N VAL A 356 27.17 1.00 5.55
CA VAL A 356 27.04 0.05 4.46
C VAL A 356 28.17 -0.96 4.66
N PRO A 357 27.91 -2.24 5.00
CA PRO A 357 28.95 -3.24 4.89
C PRO A 357 29.27 -3.37 3.39
N ARG A 358 30.43 -2.84 2.97
CA ARG A 358 30.92 -2.99 1.59
C ARG A 358 31.76 -4.26 1.49
N SER A 359 31.34 -5.08 0.51
CA SER A 359 32.05 -6.07 -0.32
C SER A 359 32.93 -7.11 0.36
#